data_AF-A0A8J7CJC6-F1
#
_entry.id   AF-A0A8J7CJC6-F1
#
_cell.length_a   1.000
_cell.length_b   1.000
_cell.length_c   1.000
_cell.angle_alpha   90.00
_cell.angle_beta   90.00
_cell.angle_gamma   90.00
#
_symmetry.space_group_name_H-M   'P 1'
#
loop_
_entity.id
_entity.type
_entity.pdbx_description
1 polymer ?
#
loop_
_entity_poly.entity_id
_entity_poly.type
_entity_poly.pdbx_seq_one_letter_code
_entity_poly.pdbx_strand_id
1 'polypeptide(L)'
;MKKTILTTCLVALLAAAPAMAQVDLSNYVALGDSIAAGMASGSLMDFYQERSYPAVLAAQAGSQGFELPLVSEPGFPPILELVHLVPVPVILPVGLIPGLPVNAALPRPYNNLGVPTATLFDMIFTAGDINNLLAGNTDNVMHDLILRD
;
A
#
# COMPACT_ATOMS: atom_id res chain seq x y z
N MET A 1 1.62 -20.85 -46.35
CA MET A 1 2.28 -21.01 -45.04
C MET A 1 2.38 -19.67 -44.29
N LYS A 2 3.16 -18.68 -44.75
CA LYS A 2 3.25 -17.34 -44.09
C LYS A 2 1.91 -16.62 -43.92
N LYS A 3 1.06 -16.60 -44.96
CA LYS A 3 -0.27 -15.98 -44.90
C LYS A 3 -1.19 -16.69 -43.90
N THR A 4 -1.16 -18.02 -43.88
CA THR A 4 -1.95 -18.85 -42.97
C THR A 4 -1.56 -18.60 -41.51
N ILE A 5 -0.27 -18.55 -41.20
CA ILE A 5 0.25 -18.25 -39.85
C ILE A 5 -0.20 -16.85 -39.40
N LEU A 6 -0.10 -15.86 -40.29
CA LEU A 6 -0.52 -14.48 -39.99
C LEU A 6 -2.02 -14.39 -39.69
N THR A 7 -2.86 -15.09 -40.46
CA THR A 7 -4.32 -15.12 -40.23
C THR A 7 -4.65 -15.82 -38.92
N THR A 8 -3.96 -16.91 -38.57
CA THR A 8 -4.20 -17.63 -37.30
C THR A 8 -3.77 -16.79 -36.09
N CYS A 9 -2.64 -16.08 -36.17
CA CYS A 9 -2.23 -15.14 -35.12
C CYS A 9 -3.22 -13.99 -34.97
N LEU A 10 -3.77 -13.47 -36.08
CA LEU A 10 -4.74 -12.38 -36.05
C LEU A 10 -6.08 -12.84 -35.42
N VAL A 11 -6.57 -14.02 -35.79
CA VAL A 11 -7.79 -14.61 -35.19
C VAL A 11 -7.58 -14.89 -33.70
N ALA A 12 -6.41 -15.38 -33.28
CA ALA A 12 -6.09 -15.57 -31.87
C ALA A 12 -6.04 -14.24 -31.09
N LEU A 13 -5.49 -13.17 -31.69
CA LEU A 13 -5.49 -11.83 -31.10
C LEU A 13 -6.91 -11.26 -30.95
N LEU A 14 -7.76 -11.41 -31.98
CA LEU A 14 -9.15 -10.94 -31.92
C LEU A 14 -10.02 -11.76 -30.95
N ALA A 15 -9.74 -13.05 -30.78
CA ALA A 15 -10.41 -13.89 -29.79
C ALA A 15 -9.96 -13.60 -28.34
N ALA A 16 -8.77 -13.03 -28.15
CA ALA A 16 -8.27 -12.57 -26.85
C ALA A 16 -8.83 -11.17 -26.46
N ALA A 17 -9.30 -10.37 -27.41
CA ALA A 17 -9.91 -9.06 -27.15
C ALA A 17 -11.10 -9.10 -26.16
N PRO A 18 -12.07 -10.04 -26.25
CA PRO A 18 -13.13 -10.14 -25.26
C PRO A 18 -12.66 -10.64 -23.88
N ALA A 19 -11.52 -11.33 -23.78
CA ALA A 19 -10.98 -11.76 -22.48
C ALA A 19 -10.42 -10.57 -21.66
N MET A 20 -9.99 -9.51 -22.34
CA MET A 20 -9.62 -8.22 -21.71
C MET A 20 -10.85 -7.40 -21.28
N ALA A 21 -12.07 -7.79 -21.66
CA ALA A 21 -13.29 -7.02 -21.47
C ALA A 21 -14.21 -7.55 -20.35
N GLN A 22 -13.79 -8.56 -19.58
CA GLN A 22 -14.71 -9.27 -18.67
C GLN A 22 -14.74 -8.74 -17.23
N VAL A 23 -13.74 -7.97 -16.78
CA VAL A 23 -13.70 -7.44 -15.40
C VAL A 23 -13.31 -5.96 -15.44
N ASP A 24 -14.20 -5.11 -14.94
CA ASP A 24 -13.91 -3.71 -14.68
C ASP A 24 -13.22 -3.57 -13.31
N LEU A 25 -11.92 -3.33 -13.33
CA LEU A 25 -11.11 -3.07 -12.13
C LEU A 25 -10.73 -1.60 -12.01
N SER A 26 -11.48 -0.70 -12.66
CA SER A 26 -11.28 0.75 -12.52
C SER A 26 -11.33 1.18 -11.05
N ASN A 27 -12.18 0.55 -10.25
CA ASN A 27 -12.28 0.75 -8.81
C ASN A 27 -11.82 -0.48 -8.04
N TYR A 28 -10.55 -0.49 -7.67
CA TYR A 28 -9.98 -1.49 -6.78
C TYR A 28 -9.79 -0.90 -5.37
N VAL A 29 -10.27 -1.62 -4.36
CA VAL A 29 -10.10 -1.29 -2.94
C VAL A 29 -9.54 -2.51 -2.22
N ALA A 30 -8.49 -2.30 -1.44
CA ALA A 30 -7.88 -3.32 -0.61
C ALA A 30 -8.18 -3.02 0.86
N LEU A 31 -8.76 -3.99 1.56
CA LEU A 31 -8.99 -3.95 3.01
C LEU A 31 -8.07 -4.98 3.65
N GLY A 32 -7.49 -4.67 4.81
CA GLY A 32 -6.68 -5.64 5.52
C GLY A 32 -5.92 -5.07 6.70
N ASP A 33 -4.82 -5.73 7.01
CA ASP A 33 -3.92 -5.43 8.12
C ASP A 33 -2.57 -4.90 7.60
N SER A 34 -1.49 -5.18 8.34
CA SER A 34 -0.12 -4.80 8.00
C SER A 34 0.37 -5.36 6.66
N ILE A 35 -0.11 -6.53 6.23
CA ILE A 35 0.30 -7.16 4.97
C ILE A 35 -0.26 -6.37 3.78
N ALA A 36 -1.55 -6.02 3.85
CA ALA A 36 -2.19 -5.17 2.85
C ALA A 36 -1.59 -3.76 2.85
N ALA A 37 -1.31 -3.20 4.03
CA ALA A 37 -0.70 -1.88 4.18
C ALA A 37 0.71 -1.77 3.56
N GLY A 38 1.40 -2.89 3.37
CA GLY A 38 2.80 -2.90 2.91
C GLY A 38 3.80 -2.60 4.02
N MET A 39 3.47 -2.94 5.26
CA MET A 39 4.39 -2.78 6.39
C MET A 39 5.55 -3.78 6.26
N ALA A 40 6.78 -3.27 6.43
CA ALA A 40 7.99 -4.09 6.44
C ALA A 40 8.91 -3.64 7.58
N SER A 41 9.56 -4.61 8.23
CA SER A 41 10.49 -4.35 9.35
C SER A 41 9.94 -3.37 10.40
N GLY A 42 8.66 -3.52 10.74
CA GLY A 42 7.98 -2.71 11.76
C GLY A 42 7.59 -1.30 11.33
N SER A 43 7.66 -0.97 10.03
CA SER A 43 7.47 0.38 9.51
C SER A 43 6.56 0.43 8.28
N LEU A 44 5.81 1.52 8.13
CA LEU A 44 5.29 1.96 6.83
C LEU A 44 6.31 2.89 6.17
N MET A 45 6.71 2.54 4.96
CA MET A 45 7.56 3.36 4.11
C MET A 45 7.18 3.12 2.65
N ASP A 46 7.09 4.20 1.88
CA ASP A 46 6.67 4.25 0.48
C ASP A 46 7.25 3.11 -0.37
N PHE A 47 8.55 2.84 -0.23
CA PHE A 47 9.26 1.78 -0.92
C PHE A 47 8.58 0.41 -0.77
N TYR A 48 8.13 0.04 0.42
CA TYR A 48 7.47 -1.25 0.65
C TYR A 48 5.98 -1.19 0.32
N GLN A 49 5.34 -0.04 0.57
CA GLN A 49 3.92 0.17 0.27
C GLN A 49 3.65 0.04 -1.24
N GLU A 50 4.47 0.66 -2.08
CA GLU A 50 4.38 0.55 -3.54
C GLU A 50 4.66 -0.85 -4.08
N ARG A 51 5.29 -1.71 -3.28
CA ARG A 51 5.62 -3.12 -3.60
C ARG A 51 4.69 -4.11 -2.91
N SER A 52 3.69 -3.62 -2.16
CA SER A 52 2.69 -4.45 -1.49
C SER A 52 1.82 -5.18 -2.52
N TYR A 53 1.23 -6.31 -2.12
CA TYR A 53 0.38 -7.07 -3.04
C TYR A 53 -0.80 -6.24 -3.59
N PRO A 54 -1.44 -5.32 -2.84
CA PRO A 54 -2.48 -4.46 -3.42
C PRO A 54 -1.92 -3.52 -4.48
N ALA A 55 -0.78 -2.88 -4.25
CA ALA A 55 -0.17 -2.00 -5.24
C ALA A 55 0.19 -2.75 -6.55
N VAL A 56 0.74 -3.96 -6.43
CA VAL A 56 1.07 -4.81 -7.58
C VAL A 56 -0.19 -5.26 -8.33
N LEU A 57 -1.24 -5.68 -7.62
CA LEU A 57 -2.52 -6.06 -8.24
C LEU A 57 -3.18 -4.86 -8.92
N ALA A 58 -3.17 -3.69 -8.30
CA ALA A 58 -3.72 -2.46 -8.87
C ALA A 58 -3.01 -2.08 -10.19
N ALA A 59 -1.68 -2.17 -10.20
CA ALA A 59 -0.88 -1.90 -11.39
C ALA A 59 -1.17 -2.91 -12.52
N GLN A 60 -1.27 -4.20 -12.20
CA GLN A 60 -1.60 -5.25 -13.17
C GLN A 60 -3.04 -5.13 -13.70
N ALA A 61 -3.95 -4.69 -12.85
CA ALA A 61 -5.36 -4.43 -13.18
C ALA A 61 -5.56 -3.16 -14.01
N GLY A 62 -4.54 -2.31 -14.14
CA GLY A 62 -4.68 -1.01 -14.80
C GLY A 62 -5.58 -0.03 -14.03
N SER A 63 -5.71 -0.19 -12.70
CA SER A 63 -6.46 0.73 -11.84
C SER A 63 -5.70 2.05 -11.71
N GLN A 64 -5.98 2.97 -12.65
CA GLN A 64 -5.40 4.30 -12.65
C GLN A 64 -5.95 5.09 -11.46
N GLY A 65 -5.07 5.51 -10.55
CA GLY A 65 -5.46 6.24 -9.34
C GLY A 65 -5.65 5.37 -8.09
N PHE A 66 -5.11 4.15 -8.05
CA PHE A 66 -4.99 3.42 -6.79
C PHE A 66 -4.02 4.15 -5.84
N GLU A 67 -4.54 4.71 -4.75
CA GLU A 67 -3.75 5.48 -3.78
C GLU A 67 -3.57 4.71 -2.47
N LEU A 68 -2.36 4.80 -1.92
CA LEU A 68 -1.98 4.26 -0.62
C LEU A 68 -1.66 5.41 0.35
N PRO A 69 -1.80 5.22 1.67
CA PRO A 69 -1.32 6.15 2.69
C PRO A 69 0.21 6.14 2.76
N LEU A 70 0.87 6.78 1.80
CA LEU A 70 2.33 6.72 1.64
C LEU A 70 3.05 7.49 2.73
N VAL A 71 4.13 6.90 3.25
CA VAL A 71 5.02 7.52 4.24
C VAL A 71 6.43 7.61 3.68
N SER A 72 7.03 8.79 3.70
CA SER A 72 8.38 8.99 3.19
C SER A 72 9.44 8.22 3.99
N GLU A 73 10.61 7.98 3.42
CA GLU A 73 11.81 7.58 4.17
C GLU A 73 12.06 8.52 5.37
N PRO A 74 12.49 8.03 6.55
CA PRO A 74 12.83 6.64 6.91
C PRO A 74 11.66 5.73 7.29
N GLY A 75 10.43 6.14 7.00
CA GLY A 75 9.21 5.43 7.39
C GLY A 75 8.68 5.84 8.76
N PHE A 76 7.51 5.33 9.10
CA PHE A 76 6.81 5.64 10.34
C PHE A 76 6.30 4.36 11.04
N PRO A 77 6.84 4.01 12.22
CA PRO A 77 8.10 4.53 12.80
C PRO A 77 9.29 4.28 11.86
N PRO A 78 10.48 4.89 12.05
CA PRO A 78 11.65 4.61 11.23
C PRO A 78 11.91 3.11 11.08
N ILE A 79 12.16 2.66 9.86
CA ILE A 79 12.36 1.25 9.57
C ILE A 79 13.52 0.65 10.36
N LEU A 80 13.33 -0.59 10.82
CA LEU A 80 14.36 -1.34 11.52
C LEU A 80 15.28 -2.04 10.52
N GLU A 81 16.59 -1.90 10.73
CA GLU A 81 17.62 -2.59 9.97
C GLU A 81 18.58 -3.37 10.88
N LEU A 82 19.19 -4.40 10.31
CA LEU A 82 20.26 -5.15 10.95
C LEU A 82 21.58 -4.38 10.82
N VAL A 83 22.07 -3.84 11.94
CA VAL A 83 23.33 -3.06 11.97
C VAL A 83 24.55 -3.96 12.20
N HIS A 84 24.39 -5.01 13.02
CA HIS A 84 25.43 -6.01 13.26
C HIS A 84 24.80 -7.40 13.34
N LEU A 85 25.47 -8.41 12.76
CA LEU A 85 25.02 -9.81 12.80
C LEU A 85 25.79 -10.65 13.84
N VAL A 86 27.08 -10.37 14.03
CA VAL A 86 28.02 -11.14 14.86
C VAL A 86 28.82 -10.17 15.73
N PRO A 87 29.11 -10.48 17.01
CA PRO A 87 28.82 -11.73 17.74
C PRO A 87 27.37 -11.86 18.24
N VAL A 88 26.63 -10.75 18.32
CA VAL A 88 25.22 -10.71 18.70
C VAL A 88 24.48 -9.85 17.68
N PRO A 89 23.33 -10.29 17.15
CA PRO A 89 22.52 -9.47 16.27
C PRO A 89 22.05 -8.18 16.94
N VAL A 90 22.24 -7.06 16.26
CA VAL A 90 21.77 -5.73 16.70
C VAL A 90 20.88 -5.17 15.59
N ILE A 91 19.63 -4.91 15.95
CA ILE A 91 18.61 -4.30 15.09
C ILE A 91 18.31 -2.92 15.64
N LEU A 92 18.42 -1.88 14.81
CA LEU A 92 18.16 -0.50 15.19
C LEU A 92 17.33 0.21 14.12
N PRO A 93 16.60 1.27 14.47
CA PRO A 93 15.97 2.14 13.48
C PRO A 93 17.04 2.84 12.63
N VAL A 94 16.80 2.98 11.33
CA VAL A 94 17.68 3.69 10.39
C VAL A 94 17.83 5.18 10.69
N GLY A 95 16.92 5.75 11.50
CA GLY A 95 16.92 7.16 11.88
C GLY A 95 16.14 7.42 13.16
N LEU A 96 16.38 8.59 13.76
CA LEU A 96 15.68 9.02 14.98
C LEU A 96 14.42 9.86 14.69
N ILE A 97 14.31 10.38 13.47
CA ILE A 97 13.21 11.25 13.03
C ILE A 97 12.33 10.41 12.11
N PRO A 98 11.03 10.21 12.42
CA PRO A 98 10.11 9.51 11.53
C PRO A 98 9.94 10.20 10.18
N GLY A 99 9.58 9.40 9.18
CA GLY A 99 9.07 9.89 7.90
C GLY A 99 7.72 10.60 8.05
N LEU A 100 7.28 11.28 7.00
CA LEU A 100 6.03 12.02 6.98
C LEU A 100 5.07 11.42 5.94
N PRO A 101 3.74 11.51 6.19
CA PRO A 101 2.75 11.22 5.17
C PRO A 101 2.97 12.05 3.90
N VAL A 102 3.05 11.41 2.74
CA VAL A 102 3.35 12.06 1.45
C VAL A 102 2.09 12.65 0.81
N ASN A 103 0.97 11.94 0.94
CA ASN A 103 -0.31 12.28 0.30
C ASN A 103 -1.45 12.45 1.31
N ALA A 104 -1.14 12.92 2.52
CA ALA A 104 -2.12 13.17 3.59
C ALA A 104 -3.26 14.12 3.21
N ALA A 105 -3.03 15.05 2.28
CA ALA A 105 -4.03 16.02 1.81
C ALA A 105 -4.87 15.55 0.61
N LEU A 106 -4.74 14.29 0.18
CA LEU A 106 -5.54 13.74 -0.93
C LEU A 106 -7.05 13.87 -0.57
N PRO A 107 -7.87 14.58 -1.38
CA PRO A 107 -9.24 14.97 -1.03
C PRO A 107 -10.24 13.84 -1.27
N ARG A 108 -9.85 12.61 -0.92
CA ARG A 108 -10.67 11.39 -0.99
C ARG A 108 -10.04 10.28 -0.13
N PRO A 109 -10.82 9.24 0.23
CA PRO A 109 -10.27 8.04 0.84
C PRO A 109 -9.21 7.37 -0.05
N TYR A 110 -8.26 6.70 0.61
CA TYR A 110 -7.32 5.82 -0.06
C TYR A 110 -8.02 4.58 -0.60
N ASN A 111 -7.40 3.97 -1.62
CA ASN A 111 -7.85 2.68 -2.13
C ASN A 111 -7.33 1.53 -1.27
N ASN A 112 -6.17 1.70 -0.64
CA ASN A 112 -5.65 0.76 0.33
C ASN A 112 -5.99 1.20 1.75
N LEU A 113 -6.86 0.44 2.41
CA LEU A 113 -7.31 0.62 3.79
C LEU A 113 -6.79 -0.53 4.67
N GLY A 114 -5.58 -1.01 4.38
CA GLY A 114 -4.86 -1.91 5.27
C GLY A 114 -4.39 -1.15 6.50
N VAL A 115 -4.90 -1.46 7.70
CA VAL A 115 -4.51 -0.77 8.94
C VAL A 115 -3.57 -1.67 9.76
N PRO A 116 -2.26 -1.36 9.81
CA PRO A 116 -1.34 -2.15 10.61
C PRO A 116 -1.69 -2.09 12.09
N THR A 117 -1.39 -3.16 12.82
CA THR A 117 -1.52 -3.25 14.29
C THR A 117 -2.94 -3.10 14.86
N ALA A 118 -3.95 -2.90 14.00
CA ALA A 118 -5.34 -2.84 14.43
C ALA A 118 -5.79 -4.18 15.04
N THR A 119 -6.51 -4.08 16.14
CA THR A 119 -7.11 -5.20 16.86
C THR A 119 -8.62 -5.29 16.58
N LEU A 120 -9.27 -6.35 17.07
CA LEU A 120 -10.73 -6.45 17.03
C LEU A 120 -11.44 -5.33 17.79
N PHE A 121 -10.80 -4.79 18.84
CA PHE A 121 -11.34 -3.65 19.56
C PHE A 121 -11.32 -2.41 18.66
N ASP A 122 -10.21 -2.17 17.97
CA ASP A 122 -10.05 -1.00 17.10
C ASP A 122 -11.06 -0.98 15.96
N MET A 123 -11.35 -2.15 15.38
CA MET A 123 -12.33 -2.30 14.30
C MET A 123 -13.75 -1.83 14.69
N ILE A 124 -14.08 -1.82 15.99
CA ILE A 124 -15.40 -1.43 16.49
C ILE A 124 -15.39 -0.02 17.09
N PHE A 125 -14.28 0.40 17.71
CA PHE A 125 -14.24 1.56 18.60
C PHE A 125 -13.24 2.65 18.18
N THR A 126 -12.43 2.42 17.16
CA THR A 126 -11.39 3.38 16.72
C THR A 126 -11.76 3.96 15.36
N ALA A 127 -11.76 5.29 15.29
CA ALA A 127 -11.90 6.06 14.05
C ALA A 127 -10.58 6.78 13.76
N GLY A 128 -10.38 7.22 12.51
CA GLY A 128 -9.25 8.07 12.16
C GLY A 128 -9.58 9.56 12.31
N ASP A 129 -8.60 10.35 12.71
CA ASP A 129 -8.65 11.82 12.67
C ASP A 129 -7.31 12.39 12.21
N ILE A 130 -7.26 12.91 10.98
CA ILE A 130 -6.01 13.47 10.44
C ILE A 130 -5.54 14.68 11.25
N ASN A 131 -6.44 15.42 11.91
CA ASN A 131 -6.08 16.56 12.74
C ASN A 131 -5.37 16.12 14.03
N ASN A 132 -5.71 14.94 14.56
CA ASN A 132 -5.00 14.34 15.69
C ASN A 132 -3.52 14.10 15.35
N LEU A 133 -3.27 13.49 14.17
CA LEU A 133 -1.92 13.28 13.67
C LEU A 133 -1.19 14.60 13.37
N LEU A 134 -1.86 15.58 12.75
CA LEU A 134 -1.28 16.89 12.46
C LEU A 134 -0.98 17.71 13.72
N ALA A 135 -1.70 17.46 14.82
CA ALA A 135 -1.39 18.01 16.14
C ALA A 135 -0.17 17.35 16.80
N GLY A 136 0.38 16.29 16.19
CA GLY A 136 1.54 15.56 16.69
C GLY A 136 1.20 14.43 17.66
N ASN A 137 -0.07 14.06 17.78
CA ASN A 137 -0.47 12.92 18.60
C ASN A 137 -0.18 11.60 17.85
N THR A 138 0.29 10.60 18.58
CA THR A 138 0.74 9.31 18.02
C THR A 138 0.05 8.11 18.65
N ASP A 139 -1.07 8.31 19.33
CA ASP A 139 -1.83 7.28 20.02
C ASP A 139 -2.57 6.35 19.04
N ASN A 140 -3.13 6.90 17.96
CA ASN A 140 -3.87 6.16 16.94
C ASN A 140 -3.37 6.45 15.51
N VAL A 141 -2.10 6.80 15.38
CA VAL A 141 -1.47 7.28 14.14
C VAL A 141 -1.79 6.47 12.88
N MET A 142 -1.87 5.13 12.98
CA MET A 142 -2.22 4.29 11.83
C MET A 142 -3.68 4.49 11.40
N HIS A 143 -4.61 4.63 12.35
CA HIS A 143 -6.01 4.95 12.04
C HIS A 143 -6.14 6.39 11.54
N ASP A 144 -5.48 7.34 12.21
CA ASP A 144 -5.52 8.76 11.85
C ASP A 144 -4.99 9.04 10.45
N LEU A 145 -3.95 8.32 10.04
CA LEU A 145 -3.40 8.42 8.70
C LEU A 145 -4.29 7.74 7.65
N ILE A 146 -4.73 6.51 7.90
CA ILE A 146 -5.29 5.61 6.88
C ILE A 146 -6.81 5.81 6.73
N LEU A 147 -7.51 5.97 7.85
CA LEU A 147 -8.94 6.22 7.94
C LEU A 147 -9.25 7.71 8.17
N ARG A 148 -8.42 8.58 7.60
CA ARG A 148 -8.56 10.04 7.74
C ARG A 148 -9.94 10.51 7.26
N ASP A 149 -10.71 11.05 8.19
CA ASP A 149 -11.92 11.84 7.92
C ASP A 149 -11.66 13.33 8.16
#